data_AF-A0A484L412-F1
#
_entry.id   AF-A0A484L412-F1
#
_cell.length_a   1.000
_cell.length_b   1.000
_cell.length_c   1.000
_cell.angle_alpha   90.00
_cell.angle_beta   90.00
_cell.angle_gamma   90.00
#
_symmetry.space_group_name_H-M   'P 1'
#
loop_
_entity.id
_entity.type
_entity.pdbx_description
1 polymer ?
#
loop_
_entity_poly.entity_id
_entity_poly.type
_entity_poly.pdbx_seq_one_letter_code
_entity_poly.pdbx_strand_id
1 'polypeptide(L)'
;MATTSSPAFTRPFSRSPSPFVSKPQTRHNFPSRIRRLGHHNHHLGIHCCSSHDSFSARQPQFPPTNPFGVIMDDDTLSKPSFKWRRVLLKVSGEALAGDQSQNIDPKITMSIAREVASVTRLGIEVAIVVGGGNIFRGSSWAGISGLDRSSADYIGMLATVMNAIFLQATMESIGIPTRVQTAFKMSEVAEPYIRRRAVRHLEKGRVVIFSAGTGNPFFTTDTAAALRCAEINAEVVLKATNVDGVYDDDPKRNPNARLLDSLSYRDVTSKDLSVMDMTAITLCQENNIPVAVFNLNKPGNIAKAIKGERVGTLIGDTSSSKSTNCIEKLPNNVSAEG
;
A
#
# COMPACT_ATOMS: atom_id res chain seq x y z
N MET A 1 -30.03 -15.88 72.83
CA MET A 1 -31.45 -15.72 72.41
C MET A 1 -31.42 -15.15 71.01
N ALA A 2 -31.43 -15.99 69.98
CA ALA A 2 -32.60 -16.52 69.26
C ALA A 2 -32.56 -15.92 67.83
N THR A 3 -31.91 -16.58 66.86
CA THR A 3 -32.42 -17.60 65.89
C THR A 3 -32.96 -16.95 64.60
N THR A 4 -32.23 -17.08 63.47
CA THR A 4 -32.53 -17.92 62.26
C THR A 4 -33.64 -17.35 61.36
N SER A 5 -33.68 -17.42 60.02
CA SER A 5 -33.31 -18.48 59.06
C SER A 5 -33.53 -17.97 57.62
N SER A 6 -32.74 -18.46 56.65
CA SER A 6 -33.12 -18.51 55.22
C SER A 6 -34.33 -19.43 54.97
N PRO A 7 -34.85 -19.49 53.72
CA PRO A 7 -34.58 -20.72 52.98
C PRO A 7 -34.21 -20.51 51.51
N ALA A 8 -33.32 -21.39 51.06
CA ALA A 8 -33.09 -21.74 49.67
C ALA A 8 -34.28 -22.56 49.13
N PHE A 9 -34.58 -22.41 47.84
CA PHE A 9 -35.40 -23.39 47.11
C PHE A 9 -34.52 -24.19 46.15
N THR A 10 -34.81 -25.48 46.16
CA THR A 10 -34.08 -26.63 45.63
C THR A 10 -34.39 -26.91 44.16
N ARG A 11 -33.31 -27.14 43.38
CA ARG A 11 -33.04 -28.20 42.37
C ARG A 11 -34.20 -29.12 41.90
N PRO A 12 -34.18 -29.59 40.62
CA PRO A 12 -33.31 -30.73 40.31
C PRO A 12 -32.54 -30.69 38.97
N PHE A 13 -31.35 -31.27 39.05
CA PHE A 13 -30.63 -31.94 37.97
C PHE A 13 -31.47 -33.11 37.44
N SER A 14 -31.48 -33.32 36.13
CA SER A 14 -31.46 -34.68 35.57
C SER A 14 -30.44 -34.75 34.44
N ARG A 15 -29.61 -35.79 34.50
CA ARG A 15 -28.49 -36.09 33.61
C ARG A 15 -28.95 -37.09 32.54
N SER A 16 -28.53 -36.80 31.30
CA SER A 16 -27.91 -37.74 30.33
C SER A 16 -28.78 -38.86 29.71
N PRO A 17 -28.23 -39.65 28.76
CA PRO A 17 -28.00 -39.30 27.36
C PRO A 17 -28.73 -40.30 26.43
N SER A 18 -28.91 -39.98 25.15
CA SER A 18 -29.36 -41.00 24.18
C SER A 18 -28.34 -41.19 23.05
N PRO A 19 -28.18 -42.44 22.57
CA PRO A 19 -26.97 -42.89 21.91
C PRO A 19 -27.13 -42.85 20.39
N PHE A 20 -26.08 -42.43 19.69
CA PHE A 20 -25.97 -42.65 18.23
C PHE A 20 -24.72 -43.49 17.95
N VAL A 21 -24.92 -44.80 17.83
CA VAL A 21 -23.96 -45.78 17.27
C VAL A 21 -24.80 -46.76 16.46
N SER A 22 -24.89 -46.65 15.14
CA SER A 22 -24.13 -47.41 14.11
C SER A 22 -25.16 -47.81 13.03
N LYS A 23 -24.89 -47.93 11.73
CA LYS A 23 -23.84 -48.65 11.00
C LYS A 23 -23.76 -48.17 9.53
N PRO A 24 -22.71 -48.58 8.79
CA PRO A 24 -22.37 -48.09 7.45
C PRO A 24 -22.96 -48.94 6.33
N GLN A 25 -23.34 -48.30 5.22
CA GLN A 25 -23.63 -48.90 3.90
C GLN A 25 -23.30 -47.83 2.85
N THR A 26 -22.66 -48.06 1.71
CA THR A 26 -22.17 -49.25 1.03
C THR A 26 -21.21 -48.77 -0.07
N ARG A 27 -20.23 -49.62 -0.39
CA ARG A 27 -19.29 -49.48 -1.51
C ARG A 27 -20.02 -49.29 -2.85
N HIS A 28 -19.51 -48.41 -3.71
CA HIS A 28 -19.61 -48.62 -5.17
C HIS A 28 -18.30 -48.26 -5.88
N ASN A 29 -17.64 -49.34 -6.29
CA ASN A 29 -16.72 -49.59 -7.40
C ASN A 29 -16.24 -48.44 -8.30
N PHE A 30 -14.91 -48.33 -8.36
CA PHE A 30 -14.16 -47.95 -9.57
C PHE A 30 -14.51 -48.85 -10.76
N PRO A 31 -14.28 -48.36 -11.99
CA PRO A 31 -13.37 -49.12 -12.85
C PRO A 31 -12.23 -48.26 -13.40
N SER A 32 -11.05 -48.80 -13.21
CA SER A 32 -9.83 -48.55 -13.98
C SER A 32 -10.03 -48.79 -15.47
N ARG A 33 -9.54 -47.88 -16.33
CA ARG A 33 -9.03 -48.29 -17.65
C ARG A 33 -7.81 -47.47 -18.07
N ILE A 34 -6.67 -48.15 -17.95
CA ILE A 34 -5.43 -47.87 -18.64
C ILE A 34 -5.66 -48.10 -20.14
N ARG A 35 -5.22 -47.15 -20.99
CA ARG A 35 -4.67 -47.46 -22.32
C ARG A 35 -3.56 -46.48 -22.68
N ARG A 36 -2.36 -47.05 -22.84
CA ARG A 36 -1.18 -46.49 -23.53
C ARG A 36 -1.39 -46.54 -25.05
N LEU A 37 -0.47 -45.87 -25.75
CA LEU A 37 -0.10 -45.88 -27.20
C LEU A 37 -0.55 -44.58 -27.88
N GLY A 38 0.28 -43.84 -28.61
CA GLY A 38 1.65 -44.07 -29.06
C GLY A 38 2.20 -42.82 -29.75
N HIS A 39 3.51 -42.79 -29.95
CA HIS A 39 4.26 -41.78 -30.72
C HIS A 39 3.71 -41.58 -32.14
N HIS A 40 3.77 -40.34 -32.63
CA HIS A 40 4.28 -40.07 -33.97
C HIS A 40 4.96 -38.69 -34.04
N ASN A 41 6.28 -38.74 -34.26
CA ASN A 41 7.07 -37.66 -34.82
C ASN A 41 6.76 -37.56 -36.32
N HIS A 42 6.46 -36.35 -36.80
CA HIS A 42 6.68 -36.02 -38.20
C HIS A 42 7.55 -34.78 -38.30
N HIS A 43 8.83 -35.03 -38.59
CA HIS A 43 9.69 -34.11 -39.31
C HIS A 43 9.14 -33.95 -40.74
N LEU A 44 8.85 -32.72 -41.15
CA LEU A 44 8.89 -32.33 -42.54
C LEU A 44 9.79 -31.10 -42.64
N GLY A 45 11.02 -31.31 -43.09
CA GLY A 45 11.86 -30.27 -43.66
C GLY A 45 11.59 -30.20 -45.15
N ILE A 46 11.32 -29.01 -45.69
CA ILE A 46 11.44 -28.72 -47.12
C ILE A 46 12.03 -27.32 -47.30
N HIS A 47 13.29 -27.33 -47.73
CA HIS A 47 13.97 -26.48 -48.71
C HIS A 47 13.63 -24.99 -48.86
N CYS A 48 14.68 -24.19 -48.61
CA CYS A 48 14.99 -22.91 -49.25
C CYS A 48 14.90 -22.98 -50.78
N CYS A 49 14.23 -22.00 -51.37
CA CYS A 49 14.51 -21.49 -52.72
C CYS A 49 14.72 -19.98 -52.64
N SER A 50 15.96 -19.60 -52.94
CA SER A 50 16.43 -18.26 -53.20
C SER A 50 15.82 -17.71 -54.51
N SER A 51 15.30 -16.49 -54.46
CA SER A 51 15.23 -15.62 -55.63
C SER A 51 15.56 -14.20 -55.19
N HIS A 52 16.65 -13.69 -55.76
CA HIS A 52 16.99 -12.29 -55.78
C HIS A 52 15.88 -11.53 -56.50
N ASP A 53 15.39 -10.44 -55.89
CA ASP A 53 14.96 -9.30 -56.67
C ASP A 53 15.25 -8.00 -55.93
N SER A 54 16.02 -7.16 -56.62
CA SER A 54 16.54 -5.89 -56.14
C SER A 54 15.53 -4.82 -56.51
N PHE A 55 14.63 -4.46 -55.60
CA PHE A 55 13.73 -3.32 -55.79
C PHE A 55 14.09 -2.19 -54.83
N SER A 56 14.82 -1.22 -55.38
CA SER A 56 15.01 0.11 -54.79
C SER A 56 13.69 0.89 -54.83
N ALA A 57 12.88 0.79 -53.77
CA ALA A 57 11.73 1.65 -53.57
C ALA A 57 12.12 2.81 -52.65
N ARG A 58 12.32 4.01 -53.23
CA ARG A 58 12.32 5.27 -52.48
C ARG A 58 10.94 5.43 -51.85
N GLN A 59 10.86 5.39 -50.53
CA GLN A 59 9.66 5.85 -49.82
C GLN A 59 9.61 7.38 -49.82
N PRO A 60 8.49 8.02 -50.19
CA PRO A 60 8.29 9.43 -49.92
C PRO A 60 8.01 9.59 -48.41
N GLN A 61 8.90 10.32 -47.72
CA GLN A 61 8.64 10.78 -46.35
C GLN A 61 7.57 11.88 -46.40
N PHE A 62 6.37 11.58 -45.91
CA PHE A 62 5.39 12.61 -45.60
C PHE A 62 5.63 13.10 -44.16
N PRO A 63 5.75 14.42 -43.92
CA PRO A 63 5.70 14.94 -42.55
C PRO A 63 4.28 14.79 -42.00
N PRO A 64 4.10 14.55 -40.70
CA PRO A 64 2.76 14.53 -40.11
C PRO A 64 2.25 15.98 -40.03
N THR A 65 1.44 16.40 -40.98
CA THR A 65 0.73 17.69 -40.91
C THR A 65 -0.57 17.52 -40.13
N ASN A 66 -0.62 18.10 -38.94
CA ASN A 66 -1.84 18.31 -38.17
C ASN A 66 -2.73 19.32 -38.95
N PRO A 67 -4.03 19.11 -39.16
CA PRO A 67 -4.86 19.96 -40.03
C PRO A 67 -5.26 21.31 -39.41
N PHE A 68 -4.65 21.69 -38.29
CA PHE A 68 -4.77 23.02 -37.72
C PHE A 68 -3.37 23.59 -37.53
N GLY A 69 -3.03 24.58 -38.36
CA GLY A 69 -1.77 25.31 -38.31
C GLY A 69 -1.66 26.16 -37.05
N VAL A 70 -1.34 25.50 -35.93
CA VAL A 70 -0.83 26.14 -34.73
C VAL A 70 0.57 25.58 -34.53
N ILE A 71 1.58 26.40 -34.83
CA ILE A 71 2.92 26.21 -34.30
C ILE A 71 2.75 26.41 -32.79
N MET A 72 2.74 25.31 -32.04
CA MET A 72 2.83 25.40 -30.58
C MET A 72 4.30 25.59 -30.25
N ASP A 73 4.66 26.80 -29.85
CA ASP A 73 5.88 27.03 -29.10
C ASP A 73 5.80 26.19 -27.81
N ASP A 74 6.59 25.12 -27.78
CA ASP A 74 6.70 24.15 -26.68
C ASP A 74 7.53 24.72 -25.53
N ASP A 75 7.20 25.91 -25.02
CA ASP A 75 8.02 26.55 -23.97
C ASP A 75 7.32 27.45 -22.94
N THR A 76 5.97 27.47 -22.85
CA THR A 76 5.29 28.35 -21.86
C THR A 76 4.10 27.75 -21.12
N LEU A 77 4.04 26.44 -20.90
CA LEU A 77 3.22 25.87 -19.82
C LEU A 77 4.16 25.44 -18.69
N SER A 78 4.49 26.37 -17.79
CA SER A 78 5.20 26.06 -16.55
C SER A 78 4.41 24.98 -15.81
N LYS A 79 4.86 23.73 -15.89
CA LYS A 79 4.26 22.61 -15.16
C LYS A 79 4.23 23.00 -13.68
N PRO A 80 3.07 22.95 -12.99
CA PRO A 80 3.01 23.35 -11.59
C PRO A 80 4.07 22.58 -10.80
N SER A 81 4.96 23.32 -10.13
CA SER A 81 6.04 22.75 -9.32
C SER A 81 5.46 22.31 -7.98
N PHE A 82 4.99 21.08 -7.90
CA PHE A 82 4.61 20.46 -6.63
C PHE A 82 5.86 20.14 -5.81
N LYS A 83 5.71 20.15 -4.48
CA LYS A 83 6.80 19.79 -3.57
C LYS A 83 7.25 18.34 -3.76
N TRP A 84 6.31 17.46 -4.10
CA TRP A 84 6.52 16.04 -4.30
C TRP A 84 6.06 15.62 -5.70
N ARG A 85 6.87 14.80 -6.36
CA ARG A 85 6.55 14.08 -7.59
C ARG A 85 6.01 12.68 -7.32
N ARG A 86 6.55 11.99 -6.31
CA ARG A 86 6.12 10.63 -5.93
C ARG A 86 5.88 10.54 -4.43
N VAL A 87 4.70 10.09 -4.04
CA VAL A 87 4.29 10.01 -2.63
C VAL A 87 3.80 8.62 -2.26
N LEU A 88 3.94 8.25 -0.99
CA LEU A 88 3.28 7.07 -0.43
C LEU A 88 2.24 7.49 0.61
N LEU A 89 0.97 7.26 0.31
CA LEU A 89 -0.15 7.48 1.22
C LEU A 89 -0.41 6.23 2.06
N LYS A 90 -0.20 6.31 3.37
CA LYS A 90 -0.56 5.25 4.31
C LYS A 90 -1.92 5.55 4.91
N VAL A 91 -2.89 4.66 4.68
CA VAL A 91 -4.23 4.73 5.26
C VAL A 91 -4.37 3.62 6.30
N SER A 92 -4.74 3.96 7.54
CA SER A 92 -5.03 2.94 8.56
C SER A 92 -6.28 2.13 8.20
N GLY A 93 -6.38 0.88 8.67
CA GLY A 93 -7.59 0.08 8.43
C GLY A 93 -8.79 0.73 9.13
N GLU A 94 -8.58 1.19 10.36
CA GLU A 94 -9.54 1.92 11.19
C GLU A 94 -10.14 3.13 10.49
N ALA A 95 -9.32 3.88 9.76
CA ALA A 95 -9.78 5.01 8.97
C ALA A 95 -10.79 4.59 7.90
N LEU A 96 -10.66 3.38 7.32
CA LEU A 96 -11.59 2.87 6.31
C LEU A 96 -12.94 2.45 6.88
N ALA A 97 -13.05 2.18 8.20
CA ALA A 97 -14.30 1.74 8.82
C ALA A 97 -15.29 2.88 9.13
N GLY A 98 -14.86 4.15 9.06
CA GLY A 98 -15.73 5.29 9.35
C GLY A 98 -16.35 5.22 10.75
N ASP A 99 -17.69 5.22 10.80
CA ASP A 99 -18.49 5.17 12.04
C ASP A 99 -18.59 3.77 12.68
N GLN A 100 -17.82 2.79 12.20
CA GLN A 100 -17.75 1.40 12.70
C GLN A 100 -19.04 0.58 12.56
N SER A 101 -20.02 1.05 11.78
CA SER A 101 -21.22 0.25 11.46
C SER A 101 -20.90 -0.94 10.53
N GLN A 102 -19.82 -0.83 9.76
CA GLN A 102 -19.33 -1.84 8.82
C GLN A 102 -17.80 -1.94 8.92
N ASN A 103 -17.24 -3.06 8.44
CA ASN A 103 -15.79 -3.21 8.37
C ASN A 103 -15.15 -2.20 7.41
N ILE A 104 -15.82 -1.84 6.29
CA ILE A 104 -15.34 -0.84 5.33
C ILE A 104 -16.51 0.09 5.00
N ASP A 105 -16.32 1.39 5.17
CA ASP A 105 -17.28 2.43 4.78
C ASP A 105 -17.04 2.84 3.31
N PRO A 106 -18.02 2.60 2.40
CA PRO A 106 -17.94 3.02 1.01
C PRO A 106 -17.78 4.54 0.84
N LYS A 107 -18.29 5.35 1.78
CA LYS A 107 -18.19 6.82 1.71
C LYS A 107 -16.75 7.28 1.92
N ILE A 108 -16.04 6.68 2.87
CA ILE A 108 -14.64 7.02 3.16
C ILE A 108 -13.73 6.60 2.00
N THR A 109 -13.86 5.37 1.52
CA THR A 109 -13.09 4.87 0.37
C THR A 109 -13.35 5.71 -0.89
N MET A 110 -14.60 6.12 -1.13
CA MET A 110 -14.94 7.03 -2.22
C MET A 110 -14.36 8.44 -2.01
N SER A 111 -14.34 8.95 -0.78
CA SER A 111 -13.69 10.23 -0.46
C SER A 111 -12.19 10.20 -0.77
N ILE A 112 -11.50 9.14 -0.31
CA ILE A 112 -10.08 8.91 -0.61
C ILE A 112 -9.85 8.84 -2.12
N ALA A 113 -10.67 8.05 -2.85
CA ALA A 113 -10.56 7.90 -4.28
C ALA A 113 -10.70 9.25 -5.01
N ARG A 114 -11.68 10.10 -4.62
CA ARG A 114 -11.87 11.44 -5.21
C ARG A 114 -10.70 12.37 -4.93
N GLU A 115 -10.17 12.38 -3.72
CA GLU A 115 -9.01 13.21 -3.38
C GLU A 115 -7.75 12.75 -4.14
N VAL A 116 -7.51 11.44 -4.23
CA VAL A 116 -6.41 10.88 -5.04
C VAL A 116 -6.61 11.19 -6.53
N ALA A 117 -7.84 11.09 -7.06
CA ALA A 117 -8.13 11.46 -8.45
C ALA A 117 -7.78 12.92 -8.76
N SER A 118 -8.00 13.82 -7.80
CA SER A 118 -7.74 15.25 -7.98
C SER A 118 -6.25 15.57 -8.16
N VAL A 119 -5.36 14.72 -7.64
CA VAL A 119 -3.90 14.94 -7.68
C VAL A 119 -3.18 14.08 -8.71
N THR A 120 -3.67 12.89 -9.03
CA THR A 120 -3.08 12.05 -10.09
C THR A 120 -3.20 12.73 -11.46
N ARG A 121 -4.27 13.50 -11.70
CA ARG A 121 -4.45 14.34 -12.90
C ARG A 121 -3.38 15.44 -13.05
N LEU A 122 -2.69 15.78 -11.95
CA LEU A 122 -1.61 16.78 -11.93
C LEU A 122 -0.25 16.14 -12.26
N GLY A 123 -0.22 14.82 -12.50
CA GLY A 123 1.00 14.07 -12.79
C GLY A 123 1.81 13.66 -11.56
N ILE A 124 1.23 13.76 -10.36
CA ILE A 124 1.85 13.25 -9.13
C ILE A 124 1.61 11.74 -9.06
N GLU A 125 2.68 10.99 -8.83
CA GLU A 125 2.67 9.54 -8.73
C GLU A 125 2.30 9.12 -7.31
N VAL A 126 1.21 8.35 -7.17
CA VAL A 126 0.66 7.99 -5.87
C VAL A 126 0.74 6.49 -5.65
N ALA A 127 1.47 6.09 -4.61
CA ALA A 127 1.40 4.76 -4.03
C ALA A 127 0.57 4.79 -2.75
N ILE A 128 -0.08 3.67 -2.42
CA ILE A 128 -0.92 3.55 -1.23
C ILE A 128 -0.53 2.29 -0.45
N VAL A 129 -0.45 2.40 0.88
CA VAL A 129 -0.43 1.26 1.80
C VAL A 129 -1.67 1.32 2.67
N VAL A 130 -2.42 0.23 2.73
CA VAL A 130 -3.62 0.11 3.56
C VAL A 130 -3.39 -0.79 4.76
N GLY A 131 -3.87 -0.36 5.93
CA GLY A 131 -3.93 -1.21 7.13
C GLY A 131 -5.10 -2.20 7.09
N GLY A 132 -5.13 -3.15 8.03
CA GLY A 132 -6.16 -4.21 8.11
C GLY A 132 -6.97 -4.21 9.42
N GLY A 133 -6.72 -3.27 10.33
CA GLY A 133 -7.26 -3.28 11.69
C GLY A 133 -8.77 -3.04 11.83
N ASN A 134 -9.45 -2.70 10.74
CA ASN A 134 -10.91 -2.68 10.64
C ASN A 134 -11.55 -4.06 10.44
N ILE A 135 -10.81 -5.04 9.89
CA ILE A 135 -11.29 -6.41 9.69
C ILE A 135 -10.69 -7.32 10.76
N PHE A 136 -9.39 -7.16 11.05
CA PHE A 136 -8.70 -7.99 12.01
C PHE A 136 -7.59 -7.23 12.75
N ARG A 137 -7.64 -7.25 14.09
CA ARG A 137 -6.59 -6.69 14.95
C ARG A 137 -5.83 -7.79 15.68
N GLY A 138 -4.70 -8.23 15.13
CA GLY A 138 -3.94 -9.37 15.68
C GLY A 138 -3.54 -9.22 17.14
N SER A 139 -3.24 -8.01 17.62
CA SER A 139 -2.89 -7.73 19.01
C SER A 139 -4.01 -8.06 20.01
N SER A 140 -5.28 -8.00 19.58
CA SER A 140 -6.43 -8.31 20.44
C SER A 140 -6.68 -9.81 20.58
N TRP A 141 -6.10 -10.62 19.69
CA TRP A 141 -6.36 -12.07 19.60
C TRP A 141 -5.14 -12.92 19.92
N ALA A 142 -3.93 -12.33 19.95
CA ALA A 142 -2.72 -13.02 20.37
C ALA A 142 -2.88 -13.55 21.81
N GLY A 143 -2.77 -14.87 21.97
CA GLY A 143 -2.96 -15.54 23.27
C GLY A 143 -4.39 -15.99 23.58
N ILE A 144 -5.37 -15.70 22.71
CA ILE A 144 -6.71 -16.29 22.78
C ILE A 144 -6.68 -17.64 22.06
N SER A 145 -6.89 -18.74 22.80
CA SER A 145 -7.17 -20.10 22.31
C SER A 145 -6.37 -20.51 21.05
N GLY A 146 -5.06 -20.75 21.20
CA GLY A 146 -4.24 -21.43 20.18
C GLY A 146 -3.80 -20.59 18.99
N LEU A 147 -4.21 -19.32 18.88
CA LEU A 147 -3.71 -18.41 17.86
C LEU A 147 -2.37 -17.79 18.29
N ASP A 148 -1.28 -18.26 17.68
CA ASP A 148 0.03 -17.66 17.88
C ASP A 148 0.13 -16.31 17.14
N ARG A 149 1.09 -15.48 17.57
CA ARG A 149 1.27 -14.14 17.01
C ARG A 149 1.52 -14.16 15.50
N SER A 150 2.26 -15.13 14.98
CA SER A 150 2.60 -15.20 13.56
C SER A 150 1.35 -15.45 12.71
N SER A 151 0.51 -16.39 13.15
CA SER A 151 -0.78 -16.65 12.50
C SER A 151 -1.71 -15.44 12.54
N ALA A 152 -1.76 -14.74 13.68
CA ALA A 152 -2.54 -13.51 13.81
C ALA A 152 -2.06 -12.43 12.82
N ASP A 153 -0.75 -12.25 12.67
CA ASP A 153 -0.18 -11.29 11.71
C ASP A 153 -0.50 -11.68 10.26
N TYR A 154 -0.49 -12.98 9.91
CA TYR A 154 -0.93 -13.43 8.57
C TYR A 154 -2.40 -13.11 8.30
N ILE A 155 -3.30 -13.30 9.27
CA ILE A 155 -4.71 -12.91 9.14
C ILE A 155 -4.82 -11.38 8.95
N GLY A 156 -4.06 -10.61 9.72
CA GLY A 156 -3.98 -9.15 9.56
C GLY A 156 -3.48 -8.73 8.18
N MET A 157 -2.47 -9.42 7.64
CA MET A 157 -1.98 -9.16 6.28
C MET A 157 -3.05 -9.51 5.23
N LEU A 158 -3.81 -10.59 5.37
CA LEU A 158 -4.94 -10.90 4.47
C LEU A 158 -6.04 -9.83 4.54
N ALA A 159 -6.33 -9.28 5.73
CA ALA A 159 -7.25 -8.16 5.89
C ALA A 159 -6.79 -6.92 5.09
N THR A 160 -5.49 -6.63 5.02
CA THR A 160 -4.98 -5.54 4.16
C THR A 160 -5.23 -5.80 2.67
N VAL A 161 -5.20 -7.07 2.23
CA VAL A 161 -5.50 -7.44 0.84
C VAL A 161 -6.98 -7.18 0.54
N MET A 162 -7.88 -7.54 1.45
CA MET A 162 -9.32 -7.26 1.31
C MET A 162 -9.59 -5.76 1.15
N ASN A 163 -8.98 -4.92 2.00
CA ASN A 163 -9.09 -3.47 1.90
C ASN A 163 -8.51 -2.93 0.58
N ALA A 164 -7.39 -3.49 0.11
CA ALA A 164 -6.76 -3.06 -1.14
C ALA A 164 -7.64 -3.34 -2.35
N ILE A 165 -8.29 -4.52 -2.42
CA ILE A 165 -9.23 -4.88 -3.49
C ILE A 165 -10.44 -3.95 -3.48
N PHE A 166 -10.99 -3.66 -2.30
CA PHE A 166 -12.13 -2.74 -2.19
C PHE A 166 -11.76 -1.33 -2.65
N LEU A 167 -10.62 -0.81 -2.21
CA LEU A 167 -10.13 0.50 -2.61
C LEU A 167 -9.82 0.55 -4.12
N GLN A 168 -9.23 -0.53 -4.67
CA GLN A 168 -8.99 -0.68 -6.11
C GLN A 168 -10.30 -0.53 -6.90
N ALA A 169 -11.31 -1.34 -6.57
CA ALA A 169 -12.61 -1.30 -7.24
C ALA A 169 -13.27 0.09 -7.12
N THR A 170 -13.16 0.74 -5.95
CA THR A 170 -13.69 2.09 -5.73
C THR A 170 -12.99 3.12 -6.63
N MET A 171 -11.66 3.07 -6.73
CA MET A 171 -10.88 3.97 -7.58
C MET A 171 -11.14 3.73 -9.08
N GLU A 172 -11.25 2.47 -9.50
CA GLU A 172 -11.55 2.10 -10.89
C GLU A 172 -12.97 2.51 -11.28
N SER A 173 -13.92 2.49 -10.33
CA SER A 173 -15.31 2.94 -10.57
C SER A 173 -15.42 4.41 -11.00
N ILE A 174 -14.41 5.23 -10.67
CA ILE A 174 -14.32 6.65 -11.05
C ILE A 174 -13.20 6.92 -12.08
N GLY A 175 -12.71 5.89 -12.74
CA GLY A 175 -11.78 5.99 -13.86
C GLY A 175 -10.30 6.15 -13.50
N ILE A 176 -9.90 5.89 -12.25
CA ILE A 176 -8.48 5.89 -11.88
C ILE A 176 -7.89 4.52 -12.23
N PRO A 177 -6.87 4.43 -13.10
CA PRO A 177 -6.21 3.17 -13.37
C PRO A 177 -5.37 2.75 -12.17
N THR A 178 -5.63 1.56 -11.63
CA THR A 178 -4.97 1.08 -10.41
C THR A 178 -4.34 -0.30 -10.55
N ARG A 179 -3.41 -0.63 -9.65
CA ARG A 179 -2.81 -1.96 -9.52
C ARG A 179 -2.58 -2.30 -8.05
N VAL A 180 -3.15 -3.42 -7.61
CA VAL A 180 -2.82 -4.00 -6.30
C VAL A 180 -1.58 -4.89 -6.43
N GLN A 181 -0.63 -4.70 -5.52
CA GLN A 181 0.56 -5.55 -5.40
C GLN A 181 0.69 -6.11 -3.98
N THR A 182 0.77 -7.43 -3.87
CA THR A 182 0.83 -8.14 -2.59
C THR A 182 2.25 -8.58 -2.25
N ALA A 183 2.64 -8.49 -0.99
CA ALA A 183 3.94 -8.99 -0.51
C ALA A 183 4.09 -10.52 -0.64
N PHE A 184 3.02 -11.29 -0.40
CA PHE A 184 2.97 -12.72 -0.72
C PHE A 184 2.29 -12.95 -2.07
N LYS A 185 2.66 -14.03 -2.77
CA LYS A 185 2.13 -14.35 -4.09
C LYS A 185 0.67 -14.84 -3.99
N MET A 186 -0.25 -14.12 -4.63
CA MET A 186 -1.67 -14.49 -4.78
C MET A 186 -2.08 -14.37 -6.26
N SER A 187 -1.60 -15.28 -7.11
CA SER A 187 -1.58 -15.09 -8.58
C SER A 187 -2.93 -14.73 -9.20
N GLU A 188 -4.01 -15.25 -8.65
CA GLU A 188 -5.39 -15.15 -9.13
C GLU A 188 -6.09 -13.88 -8.61
N VAL A 189 -5.54 -13.25 -7.57
CA VAL A 189 -6.16 -12.13 -6.86
C VAL A 189 -5.45 -10.81 -7.16
N ALA A 190 -4.12 -10.79 -7.11
CA ALA A 190 -3.34 -9.57 -7.27
C ALA A 190 -1.92 -9.86 -7.79
N GLU A 191 -1.27 -8.84 -8.34
CA GLU A 191 0.11 -8.97 -8.79
C GLU A 191 1.04 -9.19 -7.59
N PRO A 192 2.04 -10.08 -7.67
CA PRO A 192 3.09 -10.10 -6.66
C PRO A 192 3.89 -8.79 -6.72
N TYR A 193 4.31 -8.29 -5.56
CA TYR A 193 5.17 -7.11 -5.49
C TYR A 193 6.51 -7.36 -6.20
N ILE A 194 6.79 -6.53 -7.20
CA ILE A 194 8.09 -6.47 -7.88
C ILE A 194 8.42 -4.99 -8.03
N ARG A 195 9.43 -4.52 -7.30
CA ARG A 195 9.86 -3.10 -7.25
C ARG A 195 9.87 -2.42 -8.63
N ARG A 196 10.56 -3.01 -9.61
CA ARG A 196 10.68 -2.45 -10.96
C ARG A 196 9.32 -2.33 -11.69
N ARG A 197 8.40 -3.25 -11.42
CA ARG A 197 7.03 -3.20 -11.96
C ARG A 197 6.20 -2.14 -11.27
N ALA A 198 6.31 -2.01 -9.94
CA ALA A 198 5.64 -0.96 -9.18
C ALA A 198 6.01 0.43 -9.71
N VAL A 199 7.32 0.69 -9.84
CA VAL A 199 7.83 1.95 -10.41
C VAL A 199 7.29 2.18 -11.83
N ARG A 200 7.28 1.15 -12.68
CA ARG A 200 6.76 1.27 -14.05
C ARG A 200 5.24 1.54 -14.10
N HIS A 201 4.47 1.07 -13.12
CA HIS A 201 3.05 1.41 -13.01
C HIS A 201 2.87 2.88 -12.60
N LEU A 202 3.65 3.36 -11.63
CA LEU A 202 3.65 4.75 -11.18
C LEU A 202 4.00 5.72 -12.32
N GLU A 203 5.07 5.44 -13.08
CA GLU A 203 5.49 6.23 -14.25
C GLU A 203 4.41 6.33 -15.34
N LYS A 204 3.47 5.38 -15.38
CA LYS A 204 2.33 5.36 -16.32
C LYS A 204 1.10 6.07 -15.77
N GLY A 205 1.23 6.78 -14.64
CA GLY A 205 0.14 7.48 -13.97
C GLY A 205 -0.87 6.56 -13.27
N ARG A 206 -0.50 5.29 -13.01
CA ARG A 206 -1.36 4.35 -12.28
C ARG A 206 -1.14 4.50 -10.79
N VAL A 207 -2.21 4.40 -10.01
CA VAL A 207 -2.09 4.26 -8.55
C VAL A 207 -1.69 2.84 -8.21
N VAL A 208 -0.64 2.68 -7.40
CA VAL A 208 -0.20 1.36 -6.92
C VAL A 208 -0.61 1.19 -5.47
N ILE A 209 -1.38 0.15 -5.17
CA ILE A 209 -1.84 -0.17 -3.81
C ILE A 209 -1.04 -1.39 -3.32
N PHE A 210 -0.15 -1.18 -2.35
CA PHE A 210 0.56 -2.24 -1.68
C PHE A 210 -0.27 -2.82 -0.54
N SER A 211 -0.32 -4.15 -0.49
CA SER A 211 -0.98 -4.91 0.55
C SER A 211 -0.12 -6.07 1.02
N ALA A 212 -0.60 -6.78 2.03
CA ALA A 212 0.12 -7.80 2.76
C ALA A 212 1.37 -7.29 3.52
N GLY A 213 1.41 -6.00 3.86
CA GLY A 213 2.49 -5.41 4.66
C GLY A 213 3.88 -5.67 4.09
N THR A 214 4.79 -6.11 4.95
CA THR A 214 6.15 -6.55 4.55
C THR A 214 6.18 -7.99 4.04
N GLY A 215 5.08 -8.74 4.19
CA GLY A 215 5.00 -10.19 3.97
C GLY A 215 5.53 -11.02 5.14
N ASN A 216 6.04 -10.36 6.20
CA ASN A 216 6.62 -11.02 7.36
C ASN A 216 5.83 -10.66 8.63
N PRO A 217 5.55 -11.63 9.51
CA PRO A 217 5.02 -11.35 10.85
C PRO A 217 5.93 -10.42 11.67
N PHE A 218 5.41 -9.91 12.78
CA PHE A 218 6.07 -9.00 13.73
C PHE A 218 6.28 -7.55 13.25
N PHE A 219 5.98 -7.24 11.98
CA PHE A 219 6.09 -5.90 11.43
C PHE A 219 4.73 -5.21 11.31
N THR A 220 4.73 -3.88 11.49
CA THR A 220 3.50 -3.10 11.36
C THR A 220 3.27 -2.65 9.91
N THR A 221 2.09 -2.12 9.66
CA THR A 221 1.77 -1.46 8.37
C THR A 221 2.50 -0.13 8.18
N ASP A 222 2.95 0.51 9.27
CA ASP A 222 3.80 1.69 9.18
C ASP A 222 5.22 1.30 8.74
N THR A 223 5.76 0.18 9.23
CA THR A 223 7.04 -0.36 8.73
C THR A 223 6.95 -0.71 7.24
N ALA A 224 5.84 -1.32 6.81
CA ALA A 224 5.61 -1.61 5.39
C ALA A 224 5.52 -0.34 4.54
N ALA A 225 4.88 0.71 5.04
CA ALA A 225 4.81 2.00 4.38
C ALA A 225 6.19 2.64 4.20
N ALA A 226 6.99 2.68 5.27
CA ALA A 226 8.36 3.17 5.21
C ALA A 226 9.19 2.37 4.19
N LEU A 227 9.13 1.03 4.25
CA LEU A 227 9.87 0.13 3.35
C LEU A 227 9.49 0.36 1.89
N ARG A 228 8.19 0.35 1.56
CA ARG A 228 7.73 0.55 0.19
C ARG A 228 8.05 1.95 -0.31
N CYS A 229 8.01 2.96 0.56
CA CYS A 229 8.38 4.34 0.23
C CYS A 229 9.84 4.42 -0.22
N ALA A 230 10.75 3.83 0.56
CA ALA A 230 12.16 3.74 0.23
C ALA A 230 12.39 2.98 -1.08
N GLU A 231 11.78 1.80 -1.23
CA GLU A 231 11.98 0.98 -2.43
C GLU A 231 11.51 1.67 -3.71
N ILE A 232 10.36 2.35 -3.69
CA ILE A 232 9.87 3.06 -4.88
C ILE A 232 10.47 4.45 -5.03
N ASN A 233 11.40 4.87 -4.17
CA ASN A 233 11.95 6.23 -4.14
C ASN A 233 10.83 7.30 -4.08
N ALA A 234 9.81 7.09 -3.24
CA ALA A 234 8.85 8.13 -2.93
C ALA A 234 9.47 9.15 -1.96
N GLU A 235 9.10 10.40 -2.13
CA GLU A 235 9.74 11.55 -1.46
C GLU A 235 9.13 11.83 -0.08
N VAL A 236 8.02 11.19 0.28
CA VAL A 236 7.34 11.39 1.56
C VAL A 236 6.40 10.23 1.89
N VAL A 237 6.33 9.86 3.17
CA VAL A 237 5.25 9.05 3.73
C VAL A 237 4.15 9.96 4.26
N LEU A 238 2.97 9.89 3.66
CA LEU A 238 1.78 10.62 4.06
C LEU A 238 0.92 9.71 4.94
N LYS A 239 1.02 9.84 6.26
CA LYS A 239 0.28 9.03 7.23
C LYS A 239 -1.08 9.65 7.55
N ALA A 240 -2.12 9.10 6.95
CA ALA A 240 -3.51 9.51 7.18
C ALA A 240 -4.04 8.86 8.47
N THR A 241 -4.49 9.69 9.42
CA THR A 241 -4.97 9.28 10.74
C THR A 241 -6.30 9.95 11.10
N ASN A 242 -6.90 9.56 12.22
CA ASN A 242 -8.14 10.18 12.74
C ASN A 242 -7.90 11.44 13.59
N VAL A 243 -6.64 11.84 13.81
CA VAL A 243 -6.26 13.04 14.58
C VAL A 243 -5.55 14.04 13.68
N ASP A 244 -5.47 15.30 14.12
CA ASP A 244 -4.95 16.41 13.29
C ASP A 244 -3.46 16.33 12.97
N GLY A 245 -2.69 15.60 13.78
CA GLY A 245 -1.27 15.37 13.60
C GLY A 245 -0.68 14.80 14.87
N VAL A 246 0.55 15.18 15.19
CA VAL A 246 1.26 14.80 16.41
C VAL A 246 1.10 15.90 17.45
N TYR A 247 0.69 15.54 18.65
CA TYR A 247 0.52 16.43 19.78
C TYR A 247 1.67 16.26 20.78
N ASP A 248 1.92 17.28 21.61
CA ASP A 248 2.89 17.20 22.72
C ASP A 248 2.41 16.32 23.89
N ASP A 249 1.11 16.02 23.96
CA ASP A 249 0.48 15.08 24.90
C ASP A 249 -0.78 14.45 24.24
N ASP A 250 -1.39 13.43 24.85
CA ASP A 250 -2.61 12.80 24.33
C ASP A 250 -3.81 13.77 24.38
N PRO A 251 -4.31 14.26 23.23
CA PRO A 251 -5.40 15.24 23.21
C PRO A 251 -6.73 14.69 23.71
N LYS A 252 -6.87 13.36 23.86
CA LYS A 252 -8.07 12.75 24.47
C LYS A 252 -8.04 12.82 25.99
N ARG A 253 -6.85 12.91 26.59
CA ARG A 253 -6.66 12.90 28.05
C ARG A 253 -6.29 14.27 28.58
N ASN A 254 -5.55 15.06 27.80
CA ASN A 254 -5.13 16.41 28.14
C ASN A 254 -5.75 17.43 27.17
N PRO A 255 -6.72 18.26 27.62
CA PRO A 255 -7.32 19.29 26.77
C PRO A 255 -6.35 20.42 26.39
N ASN A 256 -5.21 20.54 27.09
CA ASN A 256 -4.16 21.51 26.78
C ASN A 256 -3.11 20.97 25.80
N ALA A 257 -3.28 19.75 25.28
CA ALA A 257 -2.38 19.19 24.28
C ALA A 257 -2.33 20.08 23.04
N ARG A 258 -1.12 20.40 22.59
CA ARG A 258 -0.88 21.29 21.44
C ARG A 258 -0.38 20.49 20.25
N LEU A 259 -0.94 20.81 19.09
CA LEU A 259 -0.49 20.27 17.82
C LEU A 259 0.91 20.82 17.51
N LEU A 260 1.82 19.93 17.11
CA LEU A 260 3.18 20.26 16.74
C LEU A 260 3.25 20.38 15.22
N ASP A 261 3.67 21.52 14.67
CA ASP A 261 3.71 21.71 13.22
C ASP A 261 4.83 20.92 12.55
N SER A 262 5.99 20.84 13.22
CA SER A 262 7.17 20.15 12.72
C SER A 262 7.98 19.49 13.83
N LEU A 263 8.57 18.34 13.53
CA LEU A 263 9.42 17.58 14.45
C LEU A 263 10.65 17.03 13.73
N SER A 264 11.78 16.98 14.44
CA SER A 264 12.90 16.15 13.99
C SER A 264 12.63 14.69 14.34
N TYR A 265 13.32 13.75 13.67
CA TYR A 265 13.27 12.33 14.07
C TYR A 265 13.76 12.12 15.51
N ARG A 266 14.73 12.94 15.95
CA ARG A 266 15.23 12.92 17.33
C ARG A 266 14.17 13.37 18.33
N ASP A 267 13.32 14.35 17.99
CA ASP A 267 12.19 14.76 18.85
C ASP A 267 11.22 13.60 19.06
N VAL A 268 10.89 12.86 17.99
CA VAL A 268 9.95 11.73 18.06
C VAL A 268 10.46 10.66 19.03
N THR A 269 11.74 10.28 18.93
CA THR A 269 12.34 9.27 19.82
C THR A 269 12.55 9.78 21.24
N SER A 270 13.03 11.01 21.42
CA SER A 270 13.38 11.54 22.76
C SER A 270 12.16 11.88 23.61
N LYS A 271 11.04 12.25 22.99
CA LYS A 271 9.78 12.57 23.67
C LYS A 271 8.78 11.42 23.67
N ASP A 272 9.19 10.23 23.20
CA ASP A 272 8.37 9.02 23.09
C ASP A 272 7.02 9.28 22.40
N LEU A 273 7.04 10.06 21.32
CA LEU A 273 5.83 10.42 20.59
C LEU A 273 5.34 9.22 19.78
N SER A 274 4.14 8.73 20.08
CA SER A 274 3.51 7.57 19.44
C SER A 274 3.03 7.88 18.02
N VAL A 275 3.96 8.09 17.08
CA VAL A 275 3.64 8.41 15.68
C VAL A 275 3.54 7.16 14.81
N MET A 276 4.58 6.33 14.84
CA MET A 276 4.74 5.05 14.14
C MET A 276 5.60 4.13 15.04
N ASP A 277 5.72 2.85 14.70
CA ASP A 277 6.70 2.00 15.37
C ASP A 277 8.15 2.47 15.09
N MET A 278 9.05 2.11 15.99
CA MET A 278 10.43 2.58 15.93
C MET A 278 11.21 2.06 14.72
N THR A 279 10.86 0.89 14.19
CA THR A 279 11.45 0.36 12.97
C THR A 279 11.09 1.23 11.77
N ALA A 280 9.82 1.65 11.65
CA ALA A 280 9.37 2.56 10.60
C ALA A 280 10.05 3.94 10.69
N ILE A 281 10.16 4.50 11.91
CA ILE A 281 10.83 5.78 12.15
C ILE A 281 12.31 5.70 11.75
N THR A 282 13.02 4.67 12.20
CA THR A 282 14.44 4.48 11.90
C THR A 282 14.65 4.33 10.39
N LEU A 283 13.81 3.53 9.72
CA LEU A 283 13.91 3.33 8.28
C LEU A 283 13.64 4.60 7.48
N CYS A 284 12.67 5.42 7.88
CA CYS A 284 12.45 6.73 7.27
C CYS A 284 13.62 7.69 7.51
N GLN A 285 14.17 7.73 8.74
CA GLN A 285 15.30 8.58 9.10
C GLN A 285 16.55 8.23 8.29
N GLU A 286 16.94 6.95 8.24
CA GLU A 286 18.14 6.49 7.52
C GLU A 286 18.07 6.77 6.01
N ASN A 287 16.86 6.81 5.46
CA ASN A 287 16.63 7.07 4.03
C ASN A 287 16.26 8.54 3.74
N ASN A 288 16.33 9.43 4.75
CA ASN A 288 15.93 10.84 4.64
C ASN A 288 14.52 11.05 4.06
N ILE A 289 13.60 10.14 4.36
CA ILE A 289 12.22 10.20 3.90
C ILE A 289 11.43 10.97 4.96
N PRO A 290 10.87 12.16 4.69
CA PRO A 290 9.99 12.83 5.63
C PRO A 290 8.65 12.10 5.82
N VAL A 291 8.01 12.31 6.97
CA VAL A 291 6.68 11.78 7.28
C VAL A 291 5.72 12.93 7.57
N ALA A 292 4.62 13.04 6.84
CA ALA A 292 3.55 13.98 7.13
C ALA A 292 2.36 13.25 7.77
N VAL A 293 1.98 13.64 8.98
CA VAL A 293 0.87 13.05 9.74
C VAL A 293 -0.30 14.02 9.74
N PHE A 294 -1.46 13.58 9.28
CA PHE A 294 -2.62 14.47 9.14
C PHE A 294 -3.95 13.73 9.34
N ASN A 295 -5.01 14.51 9.53
CA ASN A 295 -6.37 13.99 9.68
C ASN A 295 -7.01 13.70 8.32
N LEU A 296 -7.45 12.46 8.09
CA LEU A 296 -8.16 12.08 6.86
C LEU A 296 -9.60 12.59 6.81
N ASN A 297 -10.20 12.86 7.97
CA ASN A 297 -11.62 13.22 8.07
C ASN A 297 -11.88 14.68 7.70
N LYS A 298 -10.82 15.48 7.54
CA LYS A 298 -10.91 16.86 7.05
C LYS A 298 -10.88 16.86 5.52
N PRO A 299 -11.98 17.24 4.84
CA PRO A 299 -12.06 17.18 3.39
C PRO A 299 -10.92 17.96 2.70
N GLY A 300 -10.29 17.34 1.71
CA GLY A 300 -9.22 17.93 0.92
C GLY A 300 -7.83 17.79 1.54
N ASN A 301 -7.71 17.28 2.78
CA ASN A 301 -6.39 17.12 3.41
C ASN A 301 -5.49 16.12 2.67
N ILE A 302 -6.03 15.05 2.07
CA ILE A 302 -5.23 14.10 1.31
C ILE A 302 -4.65 14.82 0.08
N ALA A 303 -5.48 15.54 -0.66
CA ALA A 303 -5.03 16.29 -1.83
C ALA A 303 -3.98 17.36 -1.46
N LYS A 304 -4.19 18.09 -0.35
CA LYS A 304 -3.22 19.08 0.17
C LYS A 304 -1.90 18.43 0.58
N ALA A 305 -1.96 17.32 1.32
CA ALA A 305 -0.78 16.56 1.74
C ALA A 305 0.04 16.07 0.53
N ILE A 306 -0.63 15.52 -0.48
CA ILE A 306 0.00 15.01 -1.70
C ILE A 306 0.66 16.15 -2.51
N LYS A 307 0.06 17.33 -2.56
CA LYS A 307 0.66 18.52 -3.18
C LYS A 307 1.82 19.10 -2.37
N GLY A 308 1.99 18.67 -1.12
CA GLY A 308 3.00 19.15 -0.18
C GLY A 308 2.65 20.46 0.52
N GLU A 309 1.37 20.81 0.55
CA GLU A 309 0.86 21.90 1.40
C GLU A 309 0.98 21.51 2.88
N ARG A 310 1.04 22.52 3.76
CA ARG A 310 1.12 22.29 5.21
C ARG A 310 -0.21 21.75 5.73
N VAL A 311 -0.22 20.48 6.12
CA VAL A 311 -1.32 19.84 6.84
C VAL A 311 -0.75 18.98 7.97
N GLY A 312 -1.35 19.11 9.16
CA GLY A 312 -0.92 18.39 10.36
C GLY A 312 0.54 18.63 10.71
N THR A 313 1.27 17.56 10.98
CA THR A 313 2.66 17.59 11.45
C THR A 313 3.62 17.03 10.41
N LEU A 314 4.71 17.73 10.13
CA LEU A 314 5.81 17.23 9.31
C LEU A 314 6.98 16.74 10.18
N ILE A 315 7.43 15.52 9.96
CA ILE A 315 8.56 14.90 10.65
C ILE A 315 9.71 14.71 9.67
N GLY A 316 10.91 15.12 10.08
CA GLY A 316 12.13 15.03 9.28
C GLY A 316 12.72 16.38 8.94
N ASP A 317 13.93 16.38 8.39
CA ASP A 317 14.67 17.61 8.14
C ASP A 317 14.07 18.41 6.98
N THR A 318 13.84 19.70 7.22
CA THR A 318 13.28 20.65 6.25
C THR A 318 14.34 21.23 5.31
N SER A 319 15.59 20.74 5.37
CA SER A 319 16.76 21.38 4.77
C SER A 319 17.13 20.90 3.36
N SER A 320 16.46 19.87 2.79
CA SER A 320 16.88 19.25 1.52
C SER A 320 16.33 19.91 0.24
N SER A 321 16.28 21.24 0.18
CA SER A 321 16.05 21.97 -1.09
C SER A 321 17.33 22.63 -1.65
N LYS A 322 18.50 22.31 -1.10
CA LYS A 322 19.80 22.72 -1.65
C LYS A 322 20.74 21.53 -1.82
N SER A 323 20.61 20.84 -2.94
CA SER A 323 21.73 20.12 -3.55
C SER A 323 21.69 20.38 -5.05
N THR A 324 22.04 21.62 -5.37
CA THR A 324 22.47 22.07 -6.69
C THR A 324 23.76 21.35 -7.05
N ASN A 325 23.85 20.90 -8.31
CA ASN A 325 25.08 20.69 -9.08
C ASN A 325 26.38 20.93 -8.33
N CYS A 326 27.01 19.86 -7.84
CA CYS A 326 28.44 19.82 -7.62
C CYS A 326 28.98 18.63 -8.42
N ILE A 327 29.15 18.86 -9.73
CA ILE A 327 30.13 18.10 -10.50
C ILE A 327 31.47 18.66 -10.03
N GLU A 328 32.13 17.96 -9.13
CA GLU A 328 33.57 18.17 -8.88
C GLU A 328 34.31 17.91 -10.19
N LYS A 329 34.79 18.98 -10.82
CA LYS A 329 35.83 18.90 -11.84
C LYS A 329 37.08 18.36 -11.15
N LEU A 330 37.42 17.10 -11.42
CA LEU A 330 38.75 16.56 -11.17
C LEU A 330 39.79 17.43 -11.91
N PRO A 331 40.84 17.94 -11.25
CA PRO A 331 41.92 18.61 -11.95
C PRO A 331 42.76 17.56 -12.70
N ASN A 332 42.80 17.69 -14.03
CA ASN A 332 43.84 17.09 -14.86
C ASN A 332 45.19 17.66 -14.44
N ASN A 333 46.01 16.87 -13.76
CA ASN A 333 47.47 17.01 -13.81
C ASN A 333 48.14 15.74 -13.27
N VAL A 334 48.53 14.86 -14.18
CA VAL A 334 49.72 14.04 -13.99
C VAL A 334 50.56 14.24 -15.23
N SER A 335 51.52 15.15 -15.11
CA SER A 335 52.66 15.27 -16.00
C SER A 335 53.48 13.99 -15.91
N ALA A 336 53.86 13.48 -17.08
CA ALA A 336 54.91 12.50 -17.25
C ALA A 336 56.28 13.07 -16.81
N GLU A 337 57.23 12.16 -16.62
CA GLU A 337 58.68 12.32 -16.40
C GLU A 337 59.17 12.21 -14.94
N GLY A 338 59.98 11.18 -14.70
CA GLY A 338 60.66 10.85 -13.45
C GLY A 338 60.82 9.35 -13.27
#